data_AF-A0A9P7HEN0-F1
#
_entry.id   AF-A0A9P7HEN0-F1
#
_cell.length_a   1.000
_cell.length_b   1.000
_cell.length_c   1.000
_cell.angle_alpha   90.00
_cell.angle_beta   90.00
_cell.angle_gamma   90.00
#
_symmetry.space_group_name_H-M   'P 1'
#
loop_
_entity.id
_entity.type
_entity.pdbx_description
1 polymer ?
#
loop_
_entity_poly.entity_id
_entity_poly.type
_entity_poly.pdbx_seq_one_letter_code
_entity_poly.pdbx_strand_id
1 'polypeptide(L)'
;MASSLIPSTIAKQPFAFIPITVVGNHTAQDDLSKIFSGWAQKDDVWQPAFSEMVVLVNSTSCKSRNNTFHAGIQSVVSCWEEAPEIPSGPYFLDTYGGALHRVYRLYDDFSGSFLESLIQSPDGTFQTLPAHISSSISLTIGVPSRLYFTRTKEKPLAGIRVGVKDLYDLSGVKSSRGNRAWYNLYPAANKTAPAIQNLIDAGAVIVGTQKLSQFANGENPTADWVSYLAPFNPRGDGYQGPSSSSAGAGASIASYPWLDLAVGSDTGGSIRGPAGVTGVFGNRPTHNLVSLDHVMPLSPTLDTAGFLARDPEIWGAAQAAMYKDNYTVFSQENVTYPQTLYTVGFPANSTPQGAVLHQFASDLADLFATNVQEYNISEQWTSTGPESVRDLPLTEFLNLTYAALITKEQIALVKEPFFRDYAASHDGRLPYISPAPSVRWAWGESQPNSILGDAIKNKTTFMNWFNQEVLPRDKDPQRCSSGILLHAESTGSFGRRDVYRDPPNVPLGWSLSRMSIFSETPDSVYPLVEVPYFSDITNHEESLPVTVDIIVARGCDGLIPRLAQDLVGLGILKIPKTGRSIEGGSVLF
;
A
#
# COMPACT_ATOMS: atom_id res chain seq x y z
N MET A 1 -5.74 22.77 39.70
CA MET A 1 -7.13 23.08 39.29
C MET A 1 -7.03 23.93 38.06
N ALA A 2 -7.15 23.33 36.87
CA ALA A 2 -7.13 24.09 35.62
C ALA A 2 -8.40 24.95 35.57
N SER A 3 -8.23 26.26 35.37
CA SER A 3 -9.32 27.18 35.03
C SER A 3 -10.09 26.60 33.84
N SER A 4 -11.42 26.58 33.94
CA SER A 4 -12.29 26.08 32.88
C SER A 4 -12.02 26.86 31.59
N LEU A 5 -11.51 26.19 30.56
CA LEU A 5 -11.30 26.75 29.20
C LEU A 5 -12.62 27.11 28.50
N ILE A 6 -13.76 26.94 29.18
CA ILE A 6 -15.08 27.22 28.64
C ILE A 6 -15.37 28.71 28.82
N PRO A 7 -15.58 29.48 27.74
CA PRO A 7 -16.05 30.85 27.86
C PRO A 7 -17.33 30.91 28.68
N SER A 8 -17.48 31.92 29.55
CA SER A 8 -18.68 32.09 30.38
C SER A 8 -19.99 32.22 29.59
N THR A 9 -19.88 32.38 28.27
CA THR A 9 -21.00 32.46 27.31
C THR A 9 -21.56 31.10 26.90
N ILE A 10 -20.90 29.98 27.23
CA ILE A 10 -21.40 28.63 26.90
C ILE A 10 -22.07 28.04 28.14
N ALA A 11 -23.36 27.77 28.03
CA ALA A 11 -24.11 27.12 29.10
C ALA A 11 -23.56 25.71 29.35
N LYS A 12 -23.22 25.41 30.60
CA LYS A 12 -22.80 24.06 30.99
C LYS A 12 -23.99 23.12 30.92
N GLN A 13 -23.96 22.18 29.98
CA GLN A 13 -25.00 21.16 29.84
C GLN A 13 -24.39 19.76 29.88
N PRO A 14 -24.85 18.87 30.78
CA PRO A 14 -24.39 17.49 30.81
C PRO A 14 -24.62 16.81 29.45
N PHE A 15 -23.62 16.08 28.96
CA PHE A 15 -23.65 15.32 27.70
C PHE A 15 -23.82 16.15 26.41
N ALA A 16 -23.68 17.47 26.48
CA ALA A 16 -23.72 18.33 25.31
C ALA A 16 -22.31 18.54 24.74
N PHE A 17 -22.13 18.11 23.49
CA PHE A 17 -20.95 18.37 22.67
C PHE A 17 -21.25 19.46 21.66
N ILE A 18 -20.37 20.44 21.55
CA ILE A 18 -20.47 21.49 20.53
C ILE A 18 -19.33 21.30 19.52
N PRO A 19 -19.62 21.30 18.20
CA PRO A 19 -18.57 21.32 17.19
C PRO A 19 -17.85 22.68 17.23
N ILE A 20 -16.53 22.64 17.36
CA ILE A 20 -15.70 23.83 17.35
C ILE A 20 -14.55 23.66 16.37
N THR A 21 -13.99 24.78 15.92
CA THR A 21 -12.71 24.82 15.21
C THR A 21 -11.65 25.44 16.12
N VAL A 22 -10.56 24.71 16.38
CA VAL A 22 -9.38 25.26 17.06
C VAL A 22 -8.37 25.70 16.00
N VAL A 23 -7.84 26.91 16.13
CA VAL A 23 -6.76 27.45 15.29
C VAL A 23 -5.62 27.89 16.19
N GLY A 24 -4.46 27.24 16.02
CA GLY A 24 -3.23 27.52 16.76
C GLY A 24 -2.30 28.52 16.04
N ASN A 25 -1.06 28.63 16.55
CA ASN A 25 0.07 29.35 15.93
C ASN A 25 -0.04 30.86 15.75
N HIS A 26 -0.36 31.62 16.82
CA HIS A 26 -0.34 33.10 16.78
C HIS A 26 -1.09 33.70 15.56
N THR A 27 -2.08 32.98 15.05
CA THR A 27 -2.76 33.30 13.80
C THR A 27 -3.59 34.57 13.96
N ALA A 28 -3.47 35.50 13.02
CA ALA A 28 -4.30 36.69 13.00
C ALA A 28 -5.74 36.33 12.62
N GLN A 29 -6.72 36.92 13.31
CA GLN A 29 -8.15 36.65 13.07
C GLN A 29 -8.58 36.96 11.63
N ASP A 30 -7.92 37.92 10.96
CA ASP A 30 -8.21 38.31 9.58
C ASP A 30 -7.81 37.24 8.55
N ASP A 31 -6.94 36.29 8.91
CA ASP A 31 -6.51 35.20 8.03
C ASP A 31 -7.48 34.01 8.02
N LEU A 32 -8.45 33.96 8.95
CA LEU A 32 -9.33 32.81 9.14
C LEU A 32 -10.13 32.42 7.89
N SER A 33 -10.63 33.38 7.12
CA SER A 33 -11.35 33.10 5.87
C SER A 33 -10.49 32.37 4.85
N LYS A 34 -9.22 32.77 4.72
CA LYS A 34 -8.25 32.13 3.83
C LYS A 34 -7.87 30.73 4.34
N ILE A 35 -7.66 30.59 5.65
CA ILE A 35 -7.32 29.32 6.29
C ILE A 35 -8.44 28.30 6.09
N PHE A 36 -9.68 28.66 6.42
CA PHE A 36 -10.83 27.76 6.29
C PHE A 36 -11.12 27.38 4.85
N SER A 37 -10.91 28.29 3.90
CA SER A 37 -11.03 27.96 2.47
C SER A 37 -9.96 26.95 2.04
N GLY A 38 -8.73 27.05 2.56
CA GLY A 38 -7.69 26.06 2.33
C GLY A 38 -7.95 24.72 3.03
N TRP A 39 -8.53 24.74 4.23
CA TRP A 39 -8.89 23.54 4.98
C TRP A 39 -10.00 22.74 4.29
N ALA A 40 -11.03 23.40 3.79
CA ALA A 40 -12.13 22.76 3.04
C ALA A 40 -11.65 21.99 1.80
N GLN A 41 -10.51 22.36 1.23
CA GLN A 41 -9.91 21.67 0.08
C GLN A 41 -9.00 20.51 0.47
N LYS A 42 -8.38 20.58 1.66
CA LYS A 42 -7.34 19.63 2.10
C LYS A 42 -7.84 18.57 3.07
N ASP A 43 -8.91 18.86 3.81
CA ASP A 43 -9.44 18.00 4.85
C ASP A 43 -10.90 17.65 4.58
N ASP A 44 -11.18 16.37 4.55
CA ASP A 44 -12.50 15.78 4.32
C ASP A 44 -13.29 15.60 5.63
N VAL A 45 -12.66 15.83 6.79
CA VAL A 45 -13.31 15.75 8.11
C VAL A 45 -13.86 17.11 8.55
N TRP A 46 -13.07 18.17 8.43
CA TRP A 46 -13.52 19.53 8.68
C TRP A 46 -14.58 19.91 7.66
N GLN A 47 -15.68 20.46 8.15
CA GLN A 47 -16.79 20.94 7.33
C GLN A 47 -17.14 22.35 7.79
N PRO A 48 -17.74 23.19 6.93
CA PRO A 48 -18.07 24.57 7.27
C PRO A 48 -18.86 24.71 8.59
N ALA A 49 -19.70 23.74 8.96
CA ALA A 49 -20.43 23.74 10.23
C ALA A 49 -19.52 23.81 11.48
N PHE A 50 -18.29 23.30 11.43
CA PHE A 50 -17.33 23.44 12.53
C PHE A 50 -16.85 24.89 12.73
N SER A 51 -17.13 25.80 11.81
CA SER A 51 -16.77 27.22 11.93
C SER A 51 -17.81 28.05 12.70
N GLU A 52 -18.94 27.48 13.13
CA GLU A 52 -19.92 28.19 13.97
C GLU A 52 -19.31 28.68 15.28
N MET A 53 -18.33 27.95 15.83
CA MET A 53 -17.51 28.40 16.96
C MET A 53 -16.03 28.21 16.64
N VAL A 54 -15.27 29.29 16.70
CA VAL A 54 -13.83 29.31 16.43
C VAL A 54 -13.07 29.70 17.69
N VAL A 55 -12.12 28.86 18.07
CA VAL A 55 -11.21 29.09 19.19
C VAL A 55 -9.83 29.47 18.64
N LEU A 56 -9.38 30.68 18.95
CA LEU A 56 -8.02 31.12 18.68
C LEU A 56 -7.16 30.91 19.93
N VAL A 57 -6.14 30.07 19.81
CA VAL A 57 -5.21 29.76 20.91
C VAL A 57 -3.97 30.64 20.80
N ASN A 58 -3.64 31.35 21.87
CA ASN A 58 -2.44 32.20 21.99
C ASN A 58 -2.27 33.22 20.83
N SER A 59 -3.37 33.79 20.33
CA SER A 59 -3.37 34.79 19.25
C SER A 59 -3.21 36.22 19.76
N THR A 60 -2.32 37.01 19.14
CA THR A 60 -1.96 38.37 19.57
C THR A 60 -2.99 39.46 19.24
N SER A 61 -4.00 39.14 18.42
CA SER A 61 -5.00 40.12 17.94
C SER A 61 -6.44 39.59 18.05
N CYS A 62 -6.67 38.55 18.85
CA CYS A 62 -7.97 37.93 18.96
C CYS A 62 -9.00 38.87 19.62
N LYS A 63 -10.18 38.99 19.01
CA LYS A 63 -11.33 39.72 19.58
C LYS A 63 -12.55 38.83 19.53
N SER A 64 -13.09 38.48 20.70
CA SER A 64 -14.33 37.72 20.80
C SER A 64 -15.51 38.50 20.21
N ARG A 65 -15.90 38.16 18.97
CA ARG A 65 -16.96 38.81 18.19
C ARG A 65 -17.62 37.82 17.24
N ASN A 66 -18.83 38.14 16.82
CA ASN A 66 -19.49 37.44 15.71
C ASN A 66 -18.89 37.92 14.39
N ASN A 67 -18.57 36.98 13.51
CA ASN A 67 -18.06 37.28 12.16
C ASN A 67 -18.54 36.20 11.18
N THR A 68 -18.31 36.40 9.88
CA THR A 68 -18.60 35.40 8.85
C THR A 68 -17.32 35.08 8.11
N PHE A 69 -16.77 33.89 8.32
CA PHE A 69 -15.45 33.54 7.76
C PHE A 69 -15.54 32.65 6.52
N HIS A 70 -16.49 31.72 6.45
CA HIS A 70 -16.57 30.74 5.37
C HIS A 70 -18.01 30.28 5.12
N ALA A 71 -18.36 30.04 3.85
CA ALA A 71 -19.67 29.54 3.40
C ALA A 71 -20.91 30.31 3.93
N GLY A 72 -20.76 31.59 4.30
CA GLY A 72 -21.86 32.41 4.84
C GLY A 72 -22.28 32.07 6.29
N ILE A 73 -21.54 31.20 6.98
CA ILE A 73 -21.85 30.79 8.36
C ILE A 73 -21.47 31.89 9.35
N GLN A 74 -22.38 32.18 10.29
CA GLN A 74 -22.08 33.08 11.41
C GLN A 74 -21.24 32.33 12.45
N SER A 75 -20.05 32.86 12.70
CA SER A 75 -19.04 32.31 13.59
C SER A 75 -18.92 33.14 14.85
N VAL A 76 -18.89 32.48 16.01
CA VAL A 76 -18.51 33.08 17.29
C VAL A 76 -17.03 32.82 17.53
N VAL A 77 -16.23 33.88 17.68
CA VAL A 77 -14.80 33.75 18.02
C VAL A 77 -14.60 33.78 19.53
N SER A 78 -13.80 32.86 20.04
CA SER A 78 -13.35 32.78 21.43
C SER A 78 -11.82 32.79 21.51
N CYS A 79 -11.25 33.63 22.36
CA CYS A 79 -9.82 33.75 22.57
C CYS A 79 -9.39 32.94 23.79
N TRP A 80 -8.49 31.97 23.62
CA TRP A 80 -7.92 31.21 24.72
C TRP A 80 -6.46 31.62 24.91
N GLU A 81 -6.24 32.46 25.92
CA GLU A 81 -4.91 32.86 26.38
C GLU A 81 -4.39 31.82 27.38
N GLU A 82 -3.10 31.46 27.30
CA GLU A 82 -2.44 30.49 28.19
C GLU A 82 -2.96 29.04 28.07
N ALA A 83 -3.45 28.65 26.90
CA ALA A 83 -3.84 27.25 26.66
C ALA A 83 -2.62 26.36 26.32
N PRO A 84 -2.66 25.05 26.63
CA PRO A 84 -1.67 24.10 26.14
C PRO A 84 -1.64 24.08 24.61
N GLU A 85 -0.58 23.53 24.03
CA GLU A 85 -0.48 23.37 22.58
C GLU A 85 -1.55 22.38 22.11
N ILE A 86 -2.57 22.91 21.43
CA ILE A 86 -3.66 22.13 20.84
C ILE A 86 -3.50 22.21 19.31
N PRO A 87 -3.39 21.06 18.61
CA PRO A 87 -3.34 21.06 17.16
C PRO A 87 -4.53 21.78 16.54
N SER A 88 -4.31 22.42 15.39
CA SER A 88 -5.41 23.05 14.67
C SER A 88 -6.36 21.99 14.09
N GLY A 89 -7.64 22.30 13.98
CA GLY A 89 -8.62 21.41 13.35
C GLY A 89 -10.00 21.42 14.02
N PRO A 90 -10.91 20.54 13.57
CA PRO A 90 -12.24 20.39 14.15
C PRO A 90 -12.17 19.65 15.49
N TYR A 91 -12.99 20.01 16.47
CA TYR A 91 -13.11 19.30 17.75
C TYR A 91 -14.57 19.25 18.19
N PHE A 92 -14.90 18.26 19.02
CA PHE A 92 -16.08 18.33 19.87
C PHE A 92 -15.66 18.79 21.27
N LEU A 93 -16.23 19.91 21.73
CA LEU A 93 -16.05 20.41 23.09
C LEU A 93 -17.15 19.85 23.99
N ASP A 94 -16.77 19.10 25.02
CA ASP A 94 -17.65 18.76 26.14
C ASP A 94 -17.94 20.04 26.94
N THR A 95 -19.18 20.53 26.87
CA THR A 95 -19.58 21.78 27.54
C THR A 95 -19.73 21.64 29.05
N TYR A 96 -19.72 20.42 29.59
CA TYR A 96 -19.78 20.17 31.03
C TYR A 96 -18.38 20.04 31.62
N GLY A 97 -17.57 19.13 31.07
CA GLY A 97 -16.22 18.81 31.55
C GLY A 97 -15.11 19.68 30.95
N GLY A 98 -15.35 20.33 29.81
CA GLY A 98 -14.37 21.16 29.11
C GLY A 98 -13.34 20.38 28.30
N ALA A 99 -13.54 19.06 28.12
CA ALA A 99 -12.65 18.21 27.34
C ALA A 99 -12.81 18.45 25.83
N LEU A 100 -11.70 18.37 25.10
CA LEU A 100 -11.70 18.39 23.64
C LEU A 100 -11.53 16.98 23.08
N HIS A 101 -12.43 16.60 22.18
CA HIS A 101 -12.40 15.31 21.50
C HIS A 101 -12.09 15.53 20.03
N ARG A 102 -11.10 14.78 19.52
CA ARG A 102 -10.80 14.75 18.08
C ARG A 102 -11.99 14.16 17.32
N VAL A 103 -12.23 14.71 16.14
CA VAL A 103 -13.29 14.31 15.22
C VAL A 103 -12.73 13.25 14.27
N TYR A 104 -13.52 12.19 14.13
CA TYR A 104 -13.33 11.16 13.11
C TYR A 104 -14.51 11.21 12.17
N ARG A 105 -14.25 11.23 10.87
CA ARG A 105 -15.29 11.00 9.87
C ARG A 105 -15.44 9.50 9.68
N LEU A 106 -16.68 9.05 9.64
CA LEU A 106 -17.03 7.66 9.41
C LEU A 106 -17.28 7.44 7.92
N TYR A 107 -16.53 6.52 7.32
CA TYR A 107 -16.67 6.09 5.94
C TYR A 107 -17.15 4.65 5.85
N ASP A 108 -17.86 4.32 4.79
CA ASP A 108 -18.25 2.95 4.45
C ASP A 108 -17.12 2.25 3.66
N ASP A 109 -16.72 1.04 4.08
CA ASP A 109 -15.79 0.19 3.32
C ASP A 109 -16.53 -0.56 2.19
N PHE A 110 -17.08 0.18 1.24
CA PHE A 110 -17.90 -0.37 0.15
C PHE A 110 -17.19 -1.40 -0.74
N SER A 111 -15.86 -1.32 -0.87
CA SER A 111 -15.05 -2.30 -1.63
C SER A 111 -14.74 -3.57 -0.82
N GLY A 112 -15.09 -3.57 0.48
CA GLY A 112 -14.78 -4.64 1.41
C GLY A 112 -13.28 -4.89 1.52
N SER A 113 -12.46 -3.85 1.55
CA SER A 113 -10.99 -3.94 1.54
C SER A 113 -10.37 -4.13 2.93
N PHE A 114 -11.09 -3.80 4.00
CA PHE A 114 -10.58 -3.83 5.38
C PHE A 114 -11.07 -5.07 6.15
N LEU A 115 -10.27 -5.49 7.14
CA LEU A 115 -10.66 -6.45 8.18
C LEU A 115 -11.16 -5.71 9.42
N GLU A 116 -10.39 -4.71 9.87
CA GLU A 116 -10.69 -3.91 11.04
C GLU A 116 -10.43 -2.42 10.78
N SER A 117 -11.29 -1.56 11.33
CA SER A 117 -11.00 -0.13 11.45
C SER A 117 -10.33 0.12 12.79
N LEU A 118 -9.27 0.92 12.77
CA LEU A 118 -8.44 1.18 13.95
C LEU A 118 -8.46 2.66 14.34
N ILE A 119 -8.47 2.89 15.64
CA ILE A 119 -8.15 4.18 16.26
C ILE A 119 -6.84 4.00 17.02
N GLN A 120 -5.88 4.90 16.76
CA GLN A 120 -4.62 4.93 17.50
C GLN A 120 -4.76 5.71 18.81
N SER A 121 -4.35 5.09 19.90
CA SER A 121 -4.24 5.69 21.23
C SER A 121 -2.95 6.53 21.34
N PRO A 122 -2.89 7.52 22.25
CA PRO A 122 -1.69 8.33 22.45
C PRO A 122 -0.44 7.54 22.90
N ASP A 123 -0.63 6.38 23.51
CA ASP A 123 0.45 5.47 23.93
C ASP A 123 1.00 4.60 22.78
N GLY A 124 0.49 4.79 21.56
CA GLY A 124 0.90 4.05 20.36
C GLY A 124 0.18 2.71 20.17
N THR A 125 -0.70 2.31 21.10
CA THR A 125 -1.57 1.14 20.93
C THR A 125 -2.74 1.45 20.01
N PHE A 126 -3.38 0.41 19.49
CA PHE A 126 -4.56 0.52 18.65
C PHE A 126 -5.75 -0.16 19.31
N GLN A 127 -6.92 0.39 19.05
CA GLN A 127 -8.19 -0.23 19.36
C GLN A 127 -9.05 -0.31 18.11
N THR A 128 -9.91 -1.33 18.02
CA THR A 128 -10.90 -1.40 16.97
C THR A 128 -11.96 -0.33 17.16
N LEU A 129 -12.45 0.26 16.06
CA LEU A 129 -13.52 1.25 16.10
C LEU A 129 -14.83 0.59 16.58
N PRO A 130 -15.41 1.00 17.72
CA PRO A 130 -16.67 0.44 18.22
C PRO A 130 -17.87 1.20 17.65
N ALA A 131 -17.87 1.51 16.35
CA ALA A 131 -18.90 2.31 15.71
C ALA A 131 -19.30 1.72 14.35
N HIS A 132 -20.56 1.92 13.99
CA HIS A 132 -21.13 1.45 12.74
C HIS A 132 -22.09 2.50 12.18
N ILE A 133 -21.95 2.84 10.90
CA ILE A 133 -22.90 3.70 10.19
C ILE A 133 -24.19 2.90 9.99
N SER A 134 -25.32 3.33 10.56
CA SER A 134 -26.56 2.53 10.56
C SER A 134 -27.08 2.12 9.18
N SER A 135 -26.73 2.86 8.11
CA SER A 135 -27.10 2.56 6.73
C SER A 135 -26.02 1.79 5.94
N SER A 136 -24.86 1.53 6.54
CA SER A 136 -23.79 0.76 5.91
C SER A 136 -24.07 -0.73 6.05
N ILE A 137 -23.75 -1.50 5.01
CA ILE A 137 -23.75 -2.97 5.01
C ILE A 137 -22.35 -3.54 5.18
N SER A 138 -21.33 -2.67 5.26
CA SER A 138 -19.92 -3.01 5.30
C SER A 138 -19.27 -2.47 6.56
N LEU A 139 -17.97 -2.71 6.72
CA LEU A 139 -17.23 -2.19 7.85
C LEU A 139 -17.19 -0.65 7.79
N THR A 140 -17.39 0.00 8.93
CA THR A 140 -17.19 1.45 9.06
C THR A 140 -15.72 1.76 9.35
N ILE A 141 -15.13 2.69 8.60
CA ILE A 141 -13.77 3.18 8.81
C ILE A 141 -13.79 4.59 9.41
N GLY A 142 -13.20 4.75 10.58
CA GLY A 142 -13.03 6.05 11.22
C GLY A 142 -11.72 6.70 10.78
N VAL A 143 -11.77 7.87 10.15
CA VAL A 143 -10.56 8.61 9.75
C VAL A 143 -10.48 9.97 10.46
N PRO A 144 -9.32 10.32 11.07
CA PRO A 144 -9.17 11.60 11.76
C PRO A 144 -8.92 12.73 10.76
N SER A 145 -9.21 13.97 11.17
CA SER A 145 -8.83 15.16 10.41
C SER A 145 -7.33 15.21 10.15
N ARG A 146 -6.95 15.57 8.93
CA ARG A 146 -5.56 15.81 8.52
C ARG A 146 -4.97 17.05 9.19
N LEU A 147 -5.82 17.97 9.64
CA LEU A 147 -5.42 19.26 10.21
C LEU A 147 -4.72 19.13 11.57
N TYR A 148 -4.95 18.02 12.28
CA TYR A 148 -4.25 17.73 13.54
C TYR A 148 -2.74 17.49 13.36
N PHE A 149 -2.29 17.37 12.12
CA PHE A 149 -0.94 16.96 11.78
C PHE A 149 -0.27 18.03 10.92
N THR A 150 0.93 18.45 11.33
CA THR A 150 1.77 19.37 10.56
C THR A 150 2.98 18.59 10.05
N ARG A 151 3.19 18.59 8.73
CA ARG A 151 4.39 17.97 8.14
C ARG A 151 5.62 18.76 8.53
N THR A 152 6.62 18.05 9.03
CA THR A 152 7.96 18.57 9.31
C THR A 152 8.99 17.67 8.65
N LYS A 153 10.27 18.05 8.72
CA LYS A 153 11.36 17.20 8.22
C LYS A 153 11.42 15.87 8.98
N GLU A 154 11.12 15.88 10.28
CA GLU A 154 11.13 14.72 11.17
C GLU A 154 9.84 13.89 11.03
N LYS A 155 8.73 14.51 10.64
CA LYS A 155 7.44 13.85 10.40
C LYS A 155 6.96 14.08 8.97
N PRO A 156 7.66 13.52 7.96
CA PRO A 156 7.32 13.74 6.55
C PRO A 156 5.96 13.15 6.17
N LEU A 157 5.46 12.16 6.92
CA LEU A 157 4.18 11.50 6.70
C LEU A 157 3.06 12.01 7.61
N ALA A 158 3.27 13.13 8.30
CA ALA A 158 2.25 13.71 9.18
C ALA A 158 0.90 13.88 8.44
N GLY A 159 -0.14 13.22 8.95
CA GLY A 159 -1.50 13.28 8.40
C GLY A 159 -1.75 12.40 7.17
N ILE A 160 -0.76 11.61 6.73
CA ILE A 160 -0.93 10.57 5.71
C ILE A 160 -1.68 9.40 6.33
N ARG A 161 -2.81 9.03 5.73
CA ARG A 161 -3.66 7.92 6.20
C ARG A 161 -3.23 6.63 5.51
N VAL A 162 -2.95 5.61 6.32
CA VAL A 162 -2.34 4.36 5.89
C VAL A 162 -3.18 3.16 6.26
N GLY A 163 -3.47 2.31 5.27
CA GLY A 163 -3.99 0.97 5.49
C GLY A 163 -2.85 -0.03 5.56
N VAL A 164 -2.96 -1.04 6.43
CA VAL A 164 -1.88 -2.02 6.65
C VAL A 164 -2.40 -3.41 6.35
N LYS A 165 -1.79 -4.15 5.42
CA LYS A 165 -2.13 -5.55 5.15
C LYS A 165 -2.14 -6.35 6.45
N ASP A 166 -3.15 -7.21 6.63
CA ASP A 166 -3.37 -7.98 7.86
C ASP A 166 -2.39 -9.17 8.01
N LEU A 167 -1.10 -8.86 7.91
CA LEU A 167 0.05 -9.69 8.25
C LEU A 167 1.18 -8.91 8.95
N TYR A 168 0.98 -7.65 9.29
CA TYR A 168 1.88 -6.89 10.15
C TYR A 168 1.25 -6.84 11.53
N ASP A 169 1.99 -7.23 12.58
CA ASP A 169 1.49 -7.03 13.93
C ASP A 169 1.37 -5.53 14.25
N LEU A 170 0.28 -5.17 14.90
CA LEU A 170 0.02 -3.84 15.45
C LEU A 170 -0.32 -4.00 16.93
N SER A 171 0.34 -3.25 17.81
CA SER A 171 0.13 -3.39 19.25
C SER A 171 -1.33 -3.14 19.65
N GLY A 172 -1.97 -4.12 20.29
CA GLY A 172 -3.38 -4.07 20.67
C GLY A 172 -4.37 -4.63 19.64
N VAL A 173 -3.90 -5.08 18.46
CA VAL A 173 -4.75 -5.53 17.35
C VAL A 173 -4.64 -7.03 17.14
N LYS A 174 -5.76 -7.70 16.86
CA LYS A 174 -5.77 -9.10 16.42
C LYS A 174 -5.55 -9.15 14.92
N SER A 175 -4.84 -10.17 14.45
CA SER A 175 -4.62 -10.36 13.01
C SER A 175 -5.20 -11.69 12.56
N SER A 176 -5.92 -11.67 11.43
CA SER A 176 -6.54 -12.87 10.87
C SER A 176 -5.60 -13.67 10.00
N ARG A 177 -4.63 -13.02 9.36
CA ARG A 177 -3.75 -13.64 8.36
C ARG A 177 -4.52 -14.33 7.23
N GLY A 178 -5.76 -13.90 6.98
CA GLY A 178 -6.69 -14.52 6.03
C GLY A 178 -7.26 -15.87 6.49
N ASN A 179 -7.20 -16.20 7.79
CA ASN A 179 -7.73 -17.44 8.37
C ASN A 179 -8.56 -17.21 9.65
N ARG A 180 -9.80 -17.70 9.65
CA ARG A 180 -10.72 -17.54 10.79
C ARG A 180 -10.29 -18.31 12.04
N ALA A 181 -9.68 -19.48 11.89
CA ALA A 181 -9.19 -20.27 13.02
C ALA A 181 -7.97 -19.59 13.66
N TRP A 182 -7.07 -19.01 12.86
CA TRP A 182 -5.96 -18.19 13.33
C TRP A 182 -6.46 -16.99 14.14
N TYR A 183 -7.41 -16.24 13.57
CA TYR A 183 -8.00 -15.07 14.23
C TYR A 183 -8.60 -15.43 15.60
N ASN A 184 -9.27 -16.57 15.72
CA ASN A 184 -9.89 -16.99 16.99
C ASN A 184 -8.88 -17.56 18.01
N LEU A 185 -7.81 -18.19 17.53
CA LEU A 185 -6.81 -18.84 18.38
C LEU A 185 -5.87 -17.83 19.06
N TYR A 186 -5.30 -16.90 18.30
CA TYR A 186 -4.25 -16.03 18.81
C TYR A 186 -4.81 -14.75 19.43
N PRO A 187 -4.19 -14.23 20.51
CA PRO A 187 -4.57 -12.94 21.11
C PRO A 187 -4.13 -11.76 20.24
N ALA A 188 -4.47 -10.54 20.67
CA ALA A 188 -3.93 -9.33 20.06
C ALA A 188 -2.40 -9.27 20.19
N ALA A 189 -1.74 -8.70 19.19
CA ALA A 189 -0.30 -8.52 19.21
C ALA A 189 0.12 -7.54 20.32
N ASN A 190 1.27 -7.78 20.93
CA ASN A 190 1.81 -6.94 22.00
C ASN A 190 2.80 -5.88 21.50
N LYS A 191 3.16 -5.93 20.22
CA LYS A 191 4.14 -5.04 19.58
C LYS A 191 3.67 -4.70 18.17
N THR A 192 4.09 -3.53 17.73
CA THR A 192 3.95 -3.10 16.34
C THR A 192 5.19 -3.53 15.56
N ALA A 193 5.00 -4.09 14.36
CA ALA A 193 6.10 -4.51 13.49
C ALA A 193 7.02 -3.30 13.16
N PRO A 194 8.36 -3.46 13.18
CA PRO A 194 9.28 -2.34 12.97
C PRO A 194 9.06 -1.58 11.67
N ALA A 195 8.72 -2.28 10.59
CA ALA A 195 8.39 -1.65 9.30
C ALA A 195 7.20 -0.66 9.41
N ILE A 196 6.20 -0.97 10.23
CA ILE A 196 5.05 -0.09 10.47
C ILE A 196 5.39 0.99 11.49
N GLN A 197 6.15 0.64 12.54
CA GLN A 197 6.58 1.60 13.55
C GLN A 197 7.37 2.75 12.92
N ASN A 198 8.24 2.46 11.94
CA ASN A 198 8.98 3.48 11.18
C ASN A 198 8.06 4.50 10.50
N LEU A 199 6.90 4.07 9.99
CA LEU A 199 5.92 4.98 9.39
C LEU A 199 5.20 5.82 10.45
N ILE A 200 4.82 5.21 11.57
CA ILE A 200 4.18 5.89 12.70
C ILE A 200 5.11 6.98 13.27
N ASP A 201 6.39 6.66 13.44
CA ASP A 201 7.41 7.59 13.92
C ASP A 201 7.56 8.79 12.96
N ALA A 202 7.43 8.54 11.65
CA ALA A 202 7.40 9.58 10.61
C ALA A 202 6.07 10.36 10.53
N GLY A 203 5.10 10.08 11.42
CA GLY A 203 3.83 10.80 11.54
C GLY A 203 2.66 10.20 10.78
N ALA A 204 2.81 9.02 10.17
CA ALA A 204 1.71 8.36 9.47
C ALA A 204 0.59 7.92 10.43
N VAL A 205 -0.64 7.93 9.93
CA VAL A 205 -1.86 7.59 10.68
C VAL A 205 -2.40 6.27 10.17
N ILE A 206 -2.32 5.21 10.97
CA ILE A 206 -2.90 3.92 10.61
C ILE A 206 -4.41 3.94 10.86
N VAL A 207 -5.21 3.63 9.83
CA VAL A 207 -6.68 3.70 9.89
C VAL A 207 -7.37 2.35 9.93
N GLY A 208 -6.66 1.27 9.61
CA GLY A 208 -7.23 -0.08 9.60
C GLY A 208 -6.29 -1.15 9.07
N THR A 209 -6.66 -2.41 9.32
CA THR A 209 -6.02 -3.59 8.73
C THR A 209 -6.74 -3.99 7.44
N GLN A 210 -6.00 -4.43 6.43
CA GLN A 210 -6.50 -4.70 5.09
C GLN A 210 -6.48 -6.18 4.75
N LYS A 211 -7.48 -6.62 3.98
CA LYS A 211 -7.63 -8.00 3.52
C LYS A 211 -6.43 -8.49 2.73
N LEU A 212 -6.08 -9.73 3.00
CA LEU A 212 -5.13 -10.54 2.27
C LEU A 212 -5.69 -11.93 2.04
N SER A 213 -5.22 -12.59 0.98
CA SER A 213 -5.45 -14.03 0.80
C SER A 213 -4.70 -14.82 1.85
N GLN A 214 -5.18 -16.03 2.12
CA GLN A 214 -4.75 -16.78 3.30
C GLN A 214 -3.23 -16.99 3.33
N PHE A 215 -2.61 -16.53 4.42
CA PHE A 215 -1.18 -16.67 4.67
C PHE A 215 -0.30 -16.11 3.53
N ALA A 216 -0.78 -15.03 2.90
CA ALA A 216 -0.15 -14.37 1.76
C ALA A 216 0.02 -15.24 0.50
N ASN A 217 -0.71 -16.35 0.39
CA ASN A 217 -0.67 -17.22 -0.80
C ASN A 217 -1.43 -16.62 -1.98
N GLY A 218 -1.05 -17.01 -3.20
CA GLY A 218 -1.78 -16.60 -4.40
C GLY A 218 -3.13 -17.31 -4.46
N GLU A 219 -4.21 -16.55 -4.42
CA GLU A 219 -5.60 -17.02 -4.44
C GLU A 219 -6.42 -16.16 -5.41
N ASN A 220 -7.36 -16.78 -6.13
CA ASN A 220 -8.29 -16.11 -7.01
C ASN A 220 -9.71 -16.10 -6.40
N PRO A 221 -10.46 -15.00 -6.50
CA PRO A 221 -11.91 -15.05 -6.30
C PRO A 221 -12.55 -15.99 -7.33
N THR A 222 -13.71 -16.61 -7.07
CA THR A 222 -14.50 -16.64 -5.81
C THR A 222 -14.20 -17.89 -4.97
N ALA A 223 -13.60 -18.94 -5.57
CA ALA A 223 -13.48 -20.26 -4.94
C ALA A 223 -12.32 -20.40 -3.95
N ASP A 224 -11.20 -19.70 -4.15
CA ASP A 224 -10.01 -19.90 -3.29
C ASP A 224 -10.14 -19.15 -1.95
N TRP A 225 -10.85 -18.01 -1.95
CA TRP A 225 -11.07 -17.14 -0.79
C TRP A 225 -12.25 -17.63 0.05
N VAL A 226 -12.00 -18.64 0.89
CA VAL A 226 -13.06 -19.27 1.70
C VAL A 226 -13.28 -18.60 3.06
N SER A 227 -12.21 -18.13 3.71
CA SER A 227 -12.30 -17.58 5.07
C SER A 227 -12.94 -16.19 5.11
N TYR A 228 -12.58 -15.35 4.16
CA TYR A 228 -13.06 -13.98 4.03
C TYR A 228 -13.31 -13.71 2.55
N LEU A 229 -14.35 -12.96 2.21
CA LEU A 229 -14.61 -12.59 0.83
C LEU A 229 -13.50 -11.65 0.32
N ALA A 230 -12.97 -11.96 -0.87
CA ALA A 230 -12.01 -11.10 -1.55
C ALA A 230 -12.58 -9.69 -1.81
N PRO A 231 -11.78 -8.62 -1.66
CA PRO A 231 -12.18 -7.25 -1.99
C PRO A 231 -12.67 -7.11 -3.44
N PHE A 232 -13.39 -6.03 -3.71
CA PHE A 232 -13.83 -5.64 -5.04
C PHE A 232 -12.86 -4.61 -5.63
N ASN A 233 -12.35 -4.89 -6.83
CA ASN A 233 -11.58 -3.91 -7.59
C ASN A 233 -12.58 -2.90 -8.20
N PRO A 234 -12.48 -1.59 -7.93
CA PRO A 234 -13.45 -0.63 -8.44
C PRO A 234 -13.34 -0.41 -9.95
N ARG A 235 -12.24 -0.83 -10.60
CA ARG A 235 -11.96 -0.56 -12.02
C ARG A 235 -12.91 -1.28 -12.97
N GLY A 236 -13.12 -0.68 -14.15
CA GLY A 236 -14.00 -1.20 -15.19
C GLY A 236 -15.43 -1.36 -14.68
N ASP A 237 -15.99 -2.55 -14.85
CA ASP A 237 -17.32 -2.92 -14.36
C ASP A 237 -17.40 -3.20 -12.84
N GLY A 238 -16.28 -3.15 -12.11
CA GLY A 238 -16.25 -3.45 -10.67
C GLY A 238 -16.14 -4.94 -10.32
N TYR A 239 -16.09 -5.83 -11.32
CA TYR A 239 -16.01 -7.29 -11.14
C TYR A 239 -14.68 -7.90 -11.59
N GLN A 240 -13.68 -7.08 -11.91
CA GLN A 240 -12.31 -7.52 -12.06
C GLN A 240 -11.77 -8.05 -10.72
N GLY A 241 -11.05 -9.17 -10.76
CA GLY A 241 -10.32 -9.68 -9.61
C GLY A 241 -9.28 -8.66 -9.12
N PRO A 242 -9.13 -8.47 -7.79
CA PRO A 242 -8.18 -7.50 -7.23
C PRO A 242 -6.72 -8.00 -7.23
N SER A 243 -6.45 -9.17 -7.84
CA SER A 243 -5.22 -9.95 -7.66
C SER A 243 -4.95 -10.27 -6.17
N SER A 244 -3.81 -10.88 -5.85
CA SER A 244 -3.46 -11.33 -4.50
C SER A 244 -1.93 -11.32 -4.30
N SER A 245 -1.41 -11.30 -3.07
CA SER A 245 -2.12 -11.37 -1.79
C SER A 245 -2.42 -10.03 -1.13
N SER A 246 -1.90 -8.89 -1.60
CA SER A 246 -2.24 -7.56 -1.04
C SER A 246 -3.53 -6.98 -1.65
N ALA A 247 -4.57 -7.82 -1.78
CA ALA A 247 -5.80 -7.50 -2.48
C ALA A 247 -6.52 -6.28 -1.90
N GLY A 248 -6.63 -6.20 -0.56
CA GLY A 248 -7.27 -5.07 0.12
C GLY A 248 -6.49 -3.78 -0.03
N ALA A 249 -5.16 -3.85 -0.12
CA ALA A 249 -4.32 -2.69 -0.35
C ALA A 249 -4.56 -2.08 -1.74
N GLY A 250 -4.55 -2.91 -2.81
CA GLY A 250 -4.81 -2.42 -4.16
C GLY A 250 -6.23 -1.87 -4.31
N ALA A 251 -7.23 -2.66 -3.89
CA ALA A 251 -8.64 -2.29 -4.02
C ALA A 251 -8.98 -0.99 -3.27
N SER A 252 -8.49 -0.83 -2.03
CA SER A 252 -8.73 0.38 -1.24
C SER A 252 -8.07 1.63 -1.81
N ILE A 253 -6.83 1.51 -2.32
CA ILE A 253 -6.13 2.65 -2.94
C ILE A 253 -6.78 3.05 -4.27
N ALA A 254 -7.41 2.12 -5.00
CA ALA A 254 -8.23 2.51 -6.15
C ALA A 254 -9.64 3.01 -5.77
N SER A 255 -10.15 2.71 -4.57
CA SER A 255 -11.54 3.00 -4.19
C SER A 255 -11.70 4.30 -3.38
N TYR A 256 -10.76 4.58 -2.48
CA TYR A 256 -10.98 5.54 -1.40
C TYR A 256 -10.10 6.79 -1.52
N PRO A 257 -10.68 7.96 -1.86
CA PRO A 257 -9.91 9.20 -1.98
C PRO A 257 -9.36 9.67 -0.63
N TRP A 258 -9.98 9.25 0.48
CA TRP A 258 -9.56 9.57 1.84
C TRP A 258 -8.34 8.77 2.31
N LEU A 259 -7.94 7.70 1.60
CA LEU A 259 -6.79 6.86 1.92
C LEU A 259 -5.63 7.19 0.98
N ASP A 260 -4.43 7.42 1.52
CA ASP A 260 -3.29 7.89 0.71
C ASP A 260 -2.32 6.79 0.31
N LEU A 261 -2.14 5.81 1.20
CA LEU A 261 -1.09 4.81 1.13
C LEU A 261 -1.59 3.49 1.72
N ALA A 262 -1.15 2.38 1.16
CA ALA A 262 -1.36 1.07 1.74
C ALA A 262 -0.04 0.31 1.83
N VAL A 263 0.19 -0.39 2.94
CA VAL A 263 1.35 -1.27 3.13
C VAL A 263 0.98 -2.69 2.73
N GLY A 264 1.69 -3.24 1.75
CA GLY A 264 1.56 -4.62 1.29
C GLY A 264 2.80 -5.46 1.64
N SER A 265 2.83 -6.69 1.17
CA SER A 265 4.05 -7.51 1.14
C SER A 265 4.17 -8.23 -0.19
N ASP A 266 5.40 -8.46 -0.65
CA ASP A 266 5.69 -9.11 -1.92
C ASP A 266 6.73 -10.24 -1.77
N THR A 267 6.26 -11.47 -1.97
CA THR A 267 7.06 -12.70 -2.10
C THR A 267 7.10 -13.20 -3.54
N GLY A 268 6.03 -12.91 -4.28
CA GLY A 268 5.58 -13.62 -5.49
C GLY A 268 5.07 -12.72 -6.61
N GLY A 269 4.93 -11.41 -6.35
CA GLY A 269 4.07 -10.46 -7.08
C GLY A 269 2.91 -9.93 -6.24
N SER A 270 2.93 -10.11 -4.92
CA SER A 270 1.78 -9.81 -4.04
C SER A 270 1.52 -8.31 -3.84
N ILE A 271 2.44 -7.43 -4.22
CA ILE A 271 2.19 -5.97 -4.37
C ILE A 271 1.97 -5.63 -5.84
N ARG A 272 2.84 -6.16 -6.71
CA ARG A 272 2.84 -5.84 -8.15
C ARG A 272 1.53 -6.23 -8.83
N GLY A 273 1.05 -7.45 -8.59
CA GLY A 273 -0.22 -7.93 -9.13
C GLY A 273 -1.41 -7.04 -8.76
N PRO A 274 -1.68 -6.78 -7.46
CA PRO A 274 -2.74 -5.87 -7.05
C PRO A 274 -2.58 -4.45 -7.58
N ALA A 275 -1.36 -3.89 -7.61
CA ALA A 275 -1.11 -2.57 -8.18
C ALA A 275 -1.36 -2.53 -9.70
N GLY A 276 -0.95 -3.59 -10.41
CA GLY A 276 -1.12 -3.73 -11.86
C GLY A 276 -2.57 -3.78 -12.29
N VAL A 277 -3.41 -4.56 -11.60
CA VAL A 277 -4.85 -4.67 -11.94
C VAL A 277 -5.68 -3.50 -11.42
N THR A 278 -5.18 -2.71 -10.47
CA THR A 278 -5.88 -1.53 -9.93
C THR A 278 -5.36 -0.21 -10.50
N GLY A 279 -4.28 -0.25 -11.29
CA GLY A 279 -3.72 0.93 -11.96
C GLY A 279 -3.21 1.96 -10.97
N VAL A 280 -2.37 1.52 -10.03
CA VAL A 280 -1.73 2.38 -9.02
C VAL A 280 -0.23 2.07 -8.96
N PHE A 281 0.57 2.95 -8.35
CA PHE A 281 1.97 2.64 -8.11
C PHE A 281 2.09 1.54 -7.07
N GLY A 282 3.09 0.66 -7.22
CA GLY A 282 3.44 -0.29 -6.17
C GLY A 282 4.88 -0.74 -6.27
N ASN A 283 5.54 -1.01 -5.13
CA ASN A 283 6.94 -1.49 -5.12
C ASN A 283 7.10 -2.80 -4.37
N ARG A 284 7.79 -3.74 -5.02
CA ARG A 284 8.65 -4.71 -4.35
C ARG A 284 10.03 -4.05 -4.19
N PRO A 285 10.50 -3.72 -2.99
CA PRO A 285 11.84 -3.17 -2.83
C PRO A 285 12.93 -4.23 -3.02
N THR A 286 14.18 -3.80 -2.99
CA THR A 286 15.35 -4.64 -2.70
C THR A 286 15.06 -5.52 -1.47
N HIS A 287 15.46 -6.79 -1.54
CA HIS A 287 15.29 -7.70 -0.41
C HIS A 287 16.10 -7.24 0.81
N ASN A 288 15.56 -7.46 2.02
CA ASN A 288 16.16 -7.06 3.30
C ASN A 288 16.36 -5.54 3.56
N LEU A 289 15.64 -4.62 2.88
CA LEU A 289 15.74 -3.19 3.21
C LEU A 289 15.19 -2.82 4.59
N VAL A 290 14.24 -3.59 5.13
CA VAL A 290 13.64 -3.38 6.46
C VAL A 290 13.45 -4.71 7.17
N SER A 291 13.53 -4.69 8.51
CA SER A 291 13.19 -5.87 9.32
C SER A 291 11.73 -6.27 9.11
N LEU A 292 11.53 -7.56 8.91
CA LEU A 292 10.22 -8.23 8.88
C LEU A 292 9.93 -8.97 10.19
N ASP A 293 10.57 -8.58 11.29
CA ASP A 293 10.16 -9.03 12.62
C ASP A 293 8.71 -8.66 12.87
N HIS A 294 7.95 -9.55 13.52
CA HIS A 294 6.52 -9.38 13.76
C HIS A 294 5.67 -9.24 12.47
N VAL A 295 6.18 -9.79 11.37
CA VAL A 295 5.48 -9.97 10.11
C VAL A 295 5.36 -11.46 9.85
N MET A 296 4.17 -11.96 9.47
CA MET A 296 4.03 -13.39 9.22
C MET A 296 4.70 -13.76 7.91
N PRO A 297 5.60 -14.76 7.91
CA PRO A 297 6.35 -15.13 6.72
C PRO A 297 5.53 -15.98 5.75
N LEU A 298 5.81 -15.80 4.45
CA LEU A 298 5.59 -16.82 3.44
C LEU A 298 6.92 -17.49 3.08
N SER A 299 7.95 -16.69 2.84
CA SER A 299 9.30 -17.17 2.55
C SER A 299 10.30 -16.07 2.92
N PRO A 300 10.95 -16.10 4.10
CA PRO A 300 11.92 -15.07 4.49
C PRO A 300 13.03 -14.85 3.45
N THR A 301 13.38 -15.90 2.69
CA THR A 301 14.34 -15.82 1.58
C THR A 301 13.90 -14.89 0.44
N LEU A 302 12.61 -14.58 0.34
CA LEU A 302 12.00 -13.82 -0.75
C LEU A 302 11.18 -12.60 -0.28
N ASP A 303 10.60 -12.66 0.92
CA ASP A 303 9.61 -11.70 1.45
C ASP A 303 10.16 -10.27 1.51
N THR A 304 9.32 -9.31 1.10
CA THR A 304 9.60 -7.88 1.25
C THR A 304 8.37 -7.09 1.67
N ALA A 305 8.58 -5.96 2.35
CA ALA A 305 7.54 -4.99 2.70
C ALA A 305 7.59 -3.79 1.74
N GLY A 306 6.45 -3.42 1.18
CA GLY A 306 6.37 -2.30 0.23
C GLY A 306 4.99 -1.66 0.23
N PHE A 307 4.73 -0.83 -0.76
CA PHE A 307 3.58 0.06 -0.76
C PHE A 307 2.73 -0.08 -2.02
N LEU A 308 1.48 0.34 -1.89
CA LEU A 308 0.61 0.73 -2.98
C LEU A 308 0.16 2.18 -2.76
N ALA A 309 0.27 3.02 -3.79
CA ALA A 309 0.03 4.45 -3.69
C ALA A 309 -0.47 5.04 -5.01
N ARG A 310 -1.17 6.19 -4.94
CA ARG A 310 -1.51 6.98 -6.14
C ARG A 310 -0.50 8.10 -6.39
N ASP A 311 -0.03 8.74 -5.32
CA ASP A 311 0.84 9.91 -5.39
C ASP A 311 2.32 9.50 -5.26
N PRO A 312 3.18 9.75 -6.26
CA PRO A 312 4.59 9.37 -6.21
C PRO A 312 5.40 10.14 -5.16
N GLU A 313 4.96 11.32 -4.71
CA GLU A 313 5.59 12.06 -3.61
C GLU A 313 5.35 11.36 -2.27
N ILE A 314 4.11 10.97 -1.99
CA ILE A 314 3.77 10.20 -0.79
C ILE A 314 4.45 8.83 -0.82
N TRP A 315 4.49 8.19 -1.99
CA TRP A 315 5.15 6.91 -2.18
C TRP A 315 6.65 6.98 -1.87
N GLY A 316 7.36 7.96 -2.44
CA GLY A 316 8.80 8.16 -2.18
C GLY A 316 9.09 8.51 -0.71
N ALA A 317 8.28 9.38 -0.10
CA ALA A 317 8.41 9.71 1.31
C ALA A 317 8.18 8.50 2.24
N ALA A 318 7.23 7.63 1.88
CA ALA A 318 6.95 6.41 2.64
C ALA A 318 8.08 5.38 2.54
N GLN A 319 8.67 5.21 1.36
CA GLN A 319 9.85 4.36 1.18
C GLN A 319 11.02 4.87 2.02
N ALA A 320 11.35 6.16 1.95
CA ALA A 320 12.41 6.75 2.76
C ALA A 320 12.16 6.57 4.26
N ALA A 321 10.91 6.74 4.72
CA ALA A 321 10.55 6.58 6.13
C ALA A 321 10.67 5.12 6.62
N MET A 322 10.18 4.15 5.84
CA MET A 322 10.21 2.73 6.25
C MET A 322 11.60 2.13 6.20
N TYR A 323 12.37 2.41 5.13
CA TYR A 323 13.65 1.76 4.87
C TYR A 323 14.85 2.46 5.52
N LYS A 324 14.69 3.72 5.95
CA LYS A 324 15.69 4.49 6.71
C LYS A 324 17.08 4.44 6.05
N ASP A 325 18.12 4.12 6.82
CA ASP A 325 19.53 4.20 6.42
C ASP A 325 19.91 3.21 5.31
N ASN A 326 19.09 2.18 5.06
CA ASN A 326 19.31 1.21 3.98
C ASN A 326 18.82 1.73 2.61
N TYR A 327 18.23 2.93 2.55
CA TYR A 327 17.62 3.49 1.36
C TYR A 327 18.32 4.77 0.91
N THR A 328 18.64 4.83 -0.38
CA THR A 328 19.23 6.03 -0.99
C THR A 328 18.12 6.94 -1.50
N VAL A 329 18.09 8.20 -1.06
CA VAL A 329 17.14 9.21 -1.54
C VAL A 329 17.78 10.04 -2.65
N PHE A 330 17.07 10.21 -3.77
CA PHE A 330 17.51 11.04 -4.91
C PHE A 330 16.69 12.33 -4.98
N SER A 331 17.35 13.49 -4.92
CA SER A 331 16.73 14.81 -5.10
C SER A 331 16.87 15.28 -6.56
N GLN A 332 16.09 16.31 -6.94
CA GLN A 332 16.16 16.92 -8.29
C GLN A 332 17.58 17.31 -8.72
N GLU A 333 18.40 17.80 -7.78
CA GLU A 333 19.76 18.26 -8.07
C GLU A 333 20.79 17.12 -8.21
N ASN A 334 20.41 15.87 -7.87
CA ASN A 334 21.36 14.75 -7.66
C ASN A 334 21.03 13.48 -8.48
N VAL A 335 20.13 13.55 -9.47
CA VAL A 335 19.78 12.37 -10.27
C VAL A 335 20.33 12.49 -11.69
N THR A 336 21.03 11.45 -12.13
CA THR A 336 21.32 11.21 -13.54
C THR A 336 20.72 9.86 -13.88
N TYR A 337 19.88 9.77 -14.89
CA TYR A 337 19.25 8.48 -15.22
C TYR A 337 20.21 7.54 -15.96
N PRO A 338 20.04 6.21 -15.80
CA PRO A 338 20.82 5.23 -16.54
C PRO A 338 20.70 5.41 -18.04
N GLN A 339 21.81 5.22 -18.76
CA GLN A 339 21.88 5.39 -20.22
C GLN A 339 21.51 4.13 -20.98
N THR A 340 20.99 3.10 -20.32
CA THR A 340 20.56 1.86 -20.97
C THR A 340 19.13 1.56 -20.56
N LEU A 341 18.26 1.32 -21.55
CA LEU A 341 16.86 0.99 -21.33
C LEU A 341 16.52 -0.33 -22.00
N TYR A 342 16.19 -1.34 -21.21
CA TYR A 342 15.82 -2.66 -21.67
C TYR A 342 14.31 -2.85 -21.66
N THR A 343 13.77 -3.55 -22.65
CA THR A 343 12.40 -4.08 -22.62
C THR A 343 12.43 -5.59 -22.71
N VAL A 344 11.66 -6.27 -21.85
CA VAL A 344 11.60 -7.73 -21.80
C VAL A 344 10.15 -8.18 -21.93
N GLY A 345 9.86 -9.00 -22.95
CA GLY A 345 8.56 -9.66 -23.10
C GLY A 345 7.39 -8.72 -23.32
N PHE A 346 7.62 -7.53 -23.90
CA PHE A 346 6.53 -6.64 -24.28
C PHE A 346 5.64 -7.29 -25.33
N PRO A 347 4.30 -7.12 -25.26
CA PRO A 347 3.41 -7.50 -26.34
C PRO A 347 3.79 -6.82 -27.65
N ALA A 348 3.36 -7.40 -28.77
CA ALA A 348 3.58 -6.81 -30.09
C ALA A 348 2.99 -5.38 -30.15
N ASN A 349 3.75 -4.45 -30.72
CA ASN A 349 3.37 -3.06 -30.91
C ASN A 349 2.06 -2.88 -31.70
N SER A 350 1.67 -3.88 -32.49
CA SER A 350 0.40 -3.90 -33.23
C SER A 350 -0.84 -4.09 -32.34
N THR A 351 -0.67 -4.45 -31.06
CA THR A 351 -1.78 -4.57 -30.10
C THR A 351 -1.96 -3.27 -29.31
N PRO A 352 -3.19 -2.89 -28.90
CA PRO A 352 -3.41 -1.65 -28.14
C PRO A 352 -2.52 -1.52 -26.90
N GLN A 353 -2.44 -2.59 -26.09
CA GLN A 353 -1.58 -2.66 -24.91
C GLN A 353 -0.08 -2.61 -25.25
N GLY A 354 0.34 -3.23 -26.36
CA GLY A 354 1.73 -3.19 -26.81
C GLY A 354 2.13 -1.79 -27.25
N ALA A 355 1.27 -1.10 -28.01
CA ALA A 355 1.50 0.27 -28.44
C ALA A 355 1.75 1.22 -27.27
N VAL A 356 0.96 1.10 -26.20
CA VAL A 356 1.15 1.87 -24.96
C VAL A 356 2.51 1.61 -24.33
N LEU A 357 2.89 0.34 -24.17
CA LEU A 357 4.15 -0.04 -23.51
C LEU A 357 5.37 0.40 -24.32
N HIS A 358 5.33 0.21 -25.64
CA HIS A 358 6.40 0.65 -26.55
C HIS A 358 6.50 2.18 -26.62
N GLN A 359 5.37 2.90 -26.59
CA GLN A 359 5.38 4.36 -26.53
C GLN A 359 6.02 4.85 -25.24
N PHE A 360 5.65 4.28 -24.08
CA PHE A 360 6.25 4.65 -22.80
C PHE A 360 7.76 4.38 -22.77
N ALA A 361 8.22 3.25 -23.32
CA ALA A 361 9.65 2.98 -23.45
C ALA A 361 10.36 3.99 -24.37
N SER A 362 9.70 4.45 -25.44
CA SER A 362 10.21 5.51 -26.30
C SER A 362 10.32 6.84 -25.55
N ASP A 363 9.29 7.24 -24.80
CA ASP A 363 9.28 8.48 -24.03
C ASP A 363 10.42 8.49 -22.98
N LEU A 364 10.69 7.35 -22.34
CA LEU A 364 11.83 7.18 -21.44
C LEU A 364 13.17 7.24 -22.17
N ALA A 365 13.27 6.61 -23.35
CA ALA A 365 14.50 6.65 -24.14
C ALA A 365 14.85 8.09 -24.56
N ASP A 366 13.85 8.86 -24.97
CA ASP A 366 13.99 10.28 -25.29
C ASP A 366 14.42 11.10 -24.06
N LEU A 367 13.78 10.86 -22.91
CA LEU A 367 14.12 11.53 -21.64
C LEU A 367 15.57 11.26 -21.22
N PHE A 368 16.06 10.03 -21.40
CA PHE A 368 17.40 9.63 -21.01
C PHE A 368 18.46 9.86 -22.10
N ALA A 369 18.04 10.35 -23.27
CA ALA A 369 18.87 10.46 -24.47
C ALA A 369 19.57 9.13 -24.82
N THR A 370 18.81 8.03 -24.82
CA THR A 370 19.28 6.68 -25.13
C THR A 370 18.35 5.97 -26.13
N ASN A 371 18.60 4.69 -26.41
CA ASN A 371 17.75 3.83 -27.24
C ASN A 371 17.20 2.67 -26.42
N VAL A 372 15.98 2.24 -26.77
CA VAL A 372 15.38 1.01 -26.24
C VAL A 372 16.10 -0.21 -26.81
N GLN A 373 16.45 -1.15 -25.95
CA GLN A 373 17.05 -2.44 -26.31
C GLN A 373 16.11 -3.58 -25.90
N GLU A 374 15.66 -4.36 -26.87
CA GLU A 374 14.94 -5.60 -26.56
C GLU A 374 15.91 -6.61 -25.95
N TYR A 375 15.55 -7.16 -24.79
CA TYR A 375 16.45 -7.98 -24.00
C TYR A 375 15.90 -9.39 -23.79
N ASN A 376 16.66 -10.39 -24.24
CA ASN A 376 16.30 -11.80 -24.11
C ASN A 376 17.06 -12.44 -22.95
N ILE A 377 16.41 -12.51 -21.78
CA ILE A 377 17.05 -13.02 -20.55
C ILE A 377 17.51 -14.48 -20.66
N SER A 378 16.77 -15.31 -21.41
CA SER A 378 17.09 -16.73 -21.57
C SER A 378 18.35 -16.91 -22.42
N GLU A 379 18.48 -16.14 -23.50
CA GLU A 379 19.68 -16.14 -24.35
C GLU A 379 20.90 -15.60 -23.60
N GLN A 380 20.71 -14.55 -22.79
CA GLN A 380 21.78 -14.04 -21.94
C GLN A 380 22.23 -15.07 -20.90
N TRP A 381 21.30 -15.80 -20.30
CA TRP A 381 21.64 -16.87 -19.34
C TRP A 381 22.49 -17.96 -19.99
N THR A 382 22.13 -18.41 -21.18
CA THR A 382 22.90 -19.43 -21.90
C THR A 382 24.30 -18.94 -22.29
N SER A 383 24.47 -17.65 -22.59
CA SER A 383 25.77 -17.10 -22.99
C SER A 383 26.70 -16.75 -21.81
N THR A 384 26.16 -16.09 -20.77
CA THR A 384 26.93 -15.50 -19.67
C THR A 384 26.67 -16.12 -18.30
N GLY A 385 25.72 -17.03 -18.20
CA GLY A 385 25.44 -17.77 -16.96
C GLY A 385 26.68 -18.56 -16.49
N PRO A 386 26.71 -19.00 -15.22
CA PRO A 386 27.83 -19.78 -14.71
C PRO A 386 28.00 -21.08 -15.49
N GLU A 387 29.23 -21.41 -15.90
CA GLU A 387 29.53 -22.56 -16.77
C GLU A 387 28.99 -23.89 -16.22
N SER A 388 28.89 -24.03 -14.91
CA SER A 388 28.35 -25.23 -14.25
C SER A 388 26.87 -25.48 -14.48
N VAL A 389 26.09 -24.46 -14.89
CA VAL A 389 24.62 -24.53 -14.98
C VAL A 389 24.00 -23.83 -16.19
N ARG A 390 24.76 -23.03 -16.95
CA ARG A 390 24.22 -22.23 -18.08
C ARG A 390 23.63 -23.05 -19.23
N ASP A 391 24.02 -24.31 -19.33
CA ASP A 391 23.48 -25.26 -20.33
C ASP A 391 22.05 -25.73 -19.98
N LEU A 392 21.61 -25.52 -18.73
CA LEU A 392 20.22 -25.75 -18.33
C LEU A 392 19.39 -24.49 -18.60
N PRO A 393 18.29 -24.58 -19.38
CA PRO A 393 17.37 -23.46 -19.54
C PRO A 393 16.83 -22.97 -18.20
N LEU A 394 16.59 -21.66 -18.05
CA LEU A 394 16.03 -21.08 -16.82
C LEU A 394 14.74 -21.76 -16.37
N THR A 395 13.90 -22.17 -17.34
CA THR A 395 12.65 -22.90 -17.09
C THR A 395 12.85 -24.25 -16.41
N GLU A 396 14.00 -24.89 -16.62
CA GLU A 396 14.39 -26.14 -15.96
C GLU A 396 15.15 -25.86 -14.66
N PHE A 397 16.17 -25.01 -14.73
CA PHE A 397 17.04 -24.68 -13.58
C PHE A 397 16.26 -24.12 -12.39
N LEU A 398 15.28 -23.25 -12.64
CA LEU A 398 14.49 -22.59 -11.60
C LEU A 398 13.13 -23.24 -11.37
N ASN A 399 12.80 -24.33 -12.07
CA ASN A 399 11.46 -24.93 -12.10
C ASN A 399 10.85 -25.16 -10.71
N LEU A 400 11.63 -25.73 -9.80
CA LEU A 400 11.17 -26.06 -8.45
C LEU A 400 11.51 -24.98 -7.42
N THR A 401 12.31 -23.98 -7.80
CA THR A 401 12.98 -23.06 -6.86
C THR A 401 11.96 -22.25 -6.06
N TYR A 402 11.04 -21.57 -6.74
CA TYR A 402 10.02 -20.75 -6.06
C TYR A 402 9.14 -21.61 -5.14
N ALA A 403 8.60 -22.71 -5.66
CA ALA A 403 7.72 -23.59 -4.91
C ALA A 403 8.40 -24.19 -3.68
N ALA A 404 9.66 -24.64 -3.81
CA ALA A 404 10.42 -25.20 -2.69
C ALA A 404 10.60 -24.17 -1.56
N LEU A 405 10.97 -22.93 -1.89
CA LEU A 405 11.16 -21.84 -0.92
C LEU A 405 9.86 -21.54 -0.17
N ILE A 406 8.79 -21.20 -0.89
CA ILE A 406 7.53 -20.76 -0.27
C ILE A 406 6.80 -21.86 0.50
N THR A 407 7.04 -23.13 0.18
CA THR A 407 6.38 -24.24 0.85
C THR A 407 7.17 -24.71 2.06
N LYS A 408 8.45 -25.03 1.91
CA LYS A 408 9.27 -25.55 3.00
C LYS A 408 9.41 -24.55 4.14
N GLU A 409 9.64 -23.27 3.81
CA GLU A 409 9.77 -22.23 4.83
C GLU A 409 8.43 -21.94 5.52
N GLN A 410 7.33 -21.79 4.77
CA GLN A 410 6.02 -21.54 5.38
C GLN A 410 5.52 -22.72 6.21
N ILE A 411 5.79 -23.96 5.81
CA ILE A 411 5.42 -25.14 6.61
C ILE A 411 6.06 -25.04 8.01
N ALA A 412 7.37 -24.84 8.05
CA ALA A 412 8.12 -24.79 9.31
C ALA A 412 7.75 -23.56 10.17
N LEU A 413 7.55 -22.40 9.54
CA LEU A 413 7.37 -21.13 10.25
C LEU A 413 5.91 -20.83 10.61
N VAL A 414 4.94 -21.42 9.89
CA VAL A 414 3.52 -21.08 10.01
C VAL A 414 2.68 -22.32 10.26
N LYS A 415 2.72 -23.30 9.35
CA LYS A 415 1.84 -24.47 9.41
C LYS A 415 2.06 -25.25 10.70
N GLU A 416 3.28 -25.70 10.95
CA GLU A 416 3.58 -26.57 12.10
C GLU A 416 3.27 -25.91 13.45
N PRO A 417 3.70 -24.65 13.73
CA PRO A 417 3.32 -23.97 14.96
C PRO A 417 1.80 -23.78 15.09
N PHE A 418 1.13 -23.37 14.01
CA PHE A 418 -0.31 -23.13 14.02
C PHE A 418 -1.10 -24.41 14.31
N PHE A 419 -0.77 -25.51 13.63
CA PHE A 419 -1.44 -26.80 13.84
C PHE A 419 -1.22 -27.33 15.25
N ARG A 420 -0.01 -27.21 15.79
CA ARG A 420 0.32 -27.59 17.17
C ARG A 420 -0.51 -26.79 18.17
N ASP A 421 -0.50 -25.46 18.05
CA ASP A 421 -1.17 -24.57 18.99
C ASP A 421 -2.70 -24.73 18.92
N TYR A 422 -3.23 -24.89 17.70
CA TYR A 422 -4.66 -25.14 17.49
C TYR A 422 -5.10 -26.48 18.09
N ALA A 423 -4.34 -27.56 17.84
CA ALA A 423 -4.62 -28.88 18.40
C ALA A 423 -4.57 -28.88 19.94
N ALA A 424 -3.62 -28.16 20.54
CA ALA A 424 -3.52 -28.02 21.99
C ALA A 424 -4.76 -27.34 22.60
N SER A 425 -5.37 -26.40 21.88
CA SER A 425 -6.56 -25.66 22.35
C SER A 425 -7.90 -26.30 21.96
N HIS A 426 -7.91 -27.27 21.04
CA HIS A 426 -9.12 -27.85 20.45
C HIS A 426 -9.16 -29.39 20.50
N ASP A 427 -8.53 -30.00 21.52
CA ASP A 427 -8.58 -31.44 21.78
C ASP A 427 -8.14 -32.26 20.55
N GLY A 428 -6.94 -31.92 20.04
CA GLY A 428 -6.29 -32.62 18.92
C GLY A 428 -6.84 -32.31 17.53
N ARG A 429 -7.89 -31.48 17.40
CA ARG A 429 -8.47 -31.10 16.10
C ARG A 429 -7.54 -30.21 15.30
N LEU A 430 -7.73 -30.20 13.98
CA LEU A 430 -6.95 -29.38 13.04
C LEU A 430 -7.77 -28.19 12.51
N PRO A 431 -7.13 -27.05 12.21
CA PRO A 431 -7.81 -25.90 11.63
C PRO A 431 -8.13 -26.13 10.14
N TYR A 432 -9.17 -25.46 9.64
CA TYR A 432 -9.45 -25.41 8.21
C TYR A 432 -8.44 -24.51 7.48
N ILE A 433 -7.98 -24.96 6.31
CA ILE A 433 -7.03 -24.27 5.43
C ILE A 433 -7.66 -24.14 4.04
N SER A 434 -7.55 -22.95 3.44
CA SER A 434 -8.00 -22.67 2.08
C SER A 434 -7.31 -23.58 1.06
N PRO A 435 -7.93 -23.85 -0.11
CA PRO A 435 -7.38 -24.79 -1.08
C PRO A 435 -5.95 -24.48 -1.54
N ALA A 436 -5.61 -23.21 -1.76
CA ALA A 436 -4.29 -22.82 -2.27
C ALA A 436 -3.13 -23.11 -1.30
N PRO A 437 -3.12 -22.62 -0.04
CA PRO A 437 -2.09 -23.01 0.92
C PRO A 437 -2.09 -24.53 1.20
N SER A 438 -3.25 -25.17 1.21
CA SER A 438 -3.36 -26.62 1.45
C SER A 438 -2.61 -27.46 0.42
N VAL A 439 -2.86 -27.23 -0.88
CA VAL A 439 -2.19 -27.95 -1.98
C VAL A 439 -0.68 -27.68 -1.98
N ARG A 440 -0.28 -26.43 -1.74
CA ARG A 440 1.13 -26.04 -1.69
C ARG A 440 1.87 -26.73 -0.55
N TRP A 441 1.30 -26.75 0.65
CA TRP A 441 1.91 -27.44 1.79
C TRP A 441 1.98 -28.94 1.58
N ALA A 442 0.92 -29.57 1.05
CA ALA A 442 0.93 -31.00 0.75
C ALA A 442 2.05 -31.38 -0.24
N TRP A 443 2.27 -30.57 -1.27
CA TRP A 443 3.42 -30.76 -2.17
C TRP A 443 4.75 -30.56 -1.46
N GLY A 444 4.89 -29.51 -0.65
CA GLY A 444 6.12 -29.25 0.11
C GLY A 444 6.49 -30.40 1.05
N GLU A 445 5.50 -31.01 1.70
CA GLU A 445 5.68 -32.19 2.56
C GLU A 445 6.05 -33.45 1.78
N SER A 446 5.59 -33.58 0.53
CA SER A 446 5.95 -34.71 -0.33
C SER A 446 7.36 -34.60 -0.91
N GLN A 447 8.03 -33.45 -0.79
CA GLN A 447 9.40 -33.25 -1.28
C GLN A 447 10.45 -33.59 -0.21
N PRO A 448 11.67 -34.03 -0.59
CA PRO A 448 12.77 -34.20 0.36
C PRO A 448 13.17 -32.87 1.01
N ASN A 449 13.69 -32.90 2.24
CA ASN A 449 14.13 -31.69 2.94
C ASN A 449 15.31 -30.99 2.24
N SER A 450 16.11 -31.72 1.46
CA SER A 450 17.22 -31.16 0.68
C SER A 450 16.79 -30.13 -0.35
N ILE A 451 15.54 -30.20 -0.84
CA ILE A 451 15.03 -29.31 -1.90
C ILE A 451 15.10 -27.83 -1.51
N LEU A 452 15.01 -27.51 -0.20
CA LEU A 452 15.15 -26.14 0.29
C LEU A 452 16.58 -25.62 0.06
N GLY A 453 17.58 -26.43 0.39
CA GLY A 453 18.99 -26.07 0.17
C GLY A 453 19.31 -25.91 -1.31
N ASP A 454 18.78 -26.80 -2.16
CA ASP A 454 18.92 -26.71 -3.61
C ASP A 454 18.26 -25.44 -4.17
N ALA A 455 17.07 -25.10 -3.70
CA ALA A 455 16.36 -23.90 -4.13
C ALA A 455 17.08 -22.61 -3.71
N ILE A 456 17.61 -22.53 -2.48
CA ILE A 456 18.42 -21.40 -2.01
C ILE A 456 19.67 -21.25 -2.89
N LYS A 457 20.35 -22.36 -3.20
CA LYS A 457 21.53 -22.37 -4.08
C LYS A 457 21.19 -21.90 -5.50
N ASN A 458 20.11 -22.40 -6.09
CA ASN A 458 19.70 -22.03 -7.45
C ASN A 458 19.29 -20.56 -7.54
N LYS A 459 18.48 -20.09 -6.58
CA LYS A 459 18.13 -18.67 -6.45
C LYS A 459 19.38 -17.80 -6.30
N THR A 460 20.31 -18.18 -5.43
CA THR A 460 21.55 -17.40 -5.20
C THR A 460 22.43 -17.37 -6.45
N THR A 461 22.47 -18.47 -7.21
CA THR A 461 23.22 -18.55 -8.48
C THR A 461 22.63 -17.59 -9.51
N PHE A 462 21.31 -17.60 -9.68
CA PHE A 462 20.61 -16.65 -10.56
C PHE A 462 20.81 -15.20 -10.08
N MET A 463 20.70 -14.96 -8.77
CA MET A 463 20.86 -13.63 -8.17
C MET A 463 22.23 -13.03 -8.49
N ASN A 464 23.30 -13.80 -8.27
CA ASN A 464 24.66 -13.33 -8.52
C ASN A 464 24.86 -13.03 -10.01
N TRP A 465 24.43 -13.92 -10.90
CA TRP A 465 24.51 -13.70 -12.34
C TRP A 465 23.73 -12.45 -12.76
N PHE A 466 22.47 -12.29 -12.33
CA PHE A 466 21.65 -11.15 -12.72
C PHE A 466 22.27 -9.81 -12.29
N ASN A 467 22.74 -9.73 -11.05
CA ASN A 467 23.34 -8.50 -10.50
C ASN A 467 24.76 -8.22 -11.02
N GLN A 468 25.40 -9.17 -11.72
CA GLN A 468 26.73 -8.98 -12.30
C GLN A 468 26.65 -8.71 -13.80
N GLU A 469 25.85 -9.50 -14.52
CA GLU A 469 25.85 -9.56 -15.98
C GLU A 469 24.66 -8.84 -16.62
N VAL A 470 23.53 -8.72 -15.91
CA VAL A 470 22.29 -8.16 -16.48
C VAL A 470 22.07 -6.72 -16.03
N LEU A 471 22.05 -6.49 -14.71
CA LEU A 471 21.72 -5.18 -14.14
C LEU A 471 22.64 -4.82 -12.97
N PRO A 472 23.96 -4.68 -13.20
CA PRO A 472 24.89 -4.26 -12.18
C PRO A 472 24.67 -2.83 -11.72
N ARG A 473 25.19 -2.50 -10.54
CA ARG A 473 25.25 -1.11 -10.08
C ARG A 473 26.23 -0.31 -10.93
N ASP A 474 25.85 0.92 -11.26
CA ASP A 474 26.76 1.88 -11.89
C ASP A 474 27.82 2.33 -10.88
N LYS A 475 29.01 2.69 -11.39
CA LYS A 475 30.10 3.23 -10.57
C LYS A 475 29.82 4.66 -10.12
N ASP A 476 29.00 5.38 -10.88
CA ASP A 476 28.51 6.70 -10.51
C ASP A 476 27.34 6.57 -9.52
N PRO A 477 27.48 7.03 -8.27
CA PRO A 477 26.42 6.94 -7.28
C PRO A 477 25.17 7.74 -7.65
N GLN A 478 25.28 8.78 -8.50
CA GLN A 478 24.13 9.56 -8.96
C GLN A 478 23.28 8.79 -9.99
N ARG A 479 23.91 7.90 -10.77
CA ARG A 479 23.21 6.98 -11.67
C ARG A 479 22.74 5.72 -10.97
N CYS A 480 23.53 5.20 -10.02
CA CYS A 480 23.32 4.01 -9.20
C CYS A 480 23.13 2.68 -9.96
N SER A 481 22.35 2.64 -11.04
CA SER A 481 22.03 1.47 -11.86
C SER A 481 22.66 1.59 -13.25
N SER A 482 23.16 0.48 -13.80
CA SER A 482 23.72 0.46 -15.17
C SER A 482 22.66 0.66 -16.27
N GLY A 483 21.41 0.32 -15.95
CA GLY A 483 20.26 0.44 -16.85
C GLY A 483 18.94 0.46 -16.10
N ILE A 484 17.85 0.57 -16.86
CA ILE A 484 16.49 0.32 -16.41
C ILE A 484 15.93 -0.81 -17.26
N LEU A 485 15.26 -1.78 -16.62
CA LEU A 485 14.61 -2.88 -17.31
C LEU A 485 13.09 -2.76 -17.14
N LEU A 486 12.37 -2.75 -18.25
CA LEU A 486 10.91 -2.69 -18.32
C LEU A 486 10.33 -4.06 -18.69
N HIS A 487 9.27 -4.49 -17.99
CA HIS A 487 8.41 -5.58 -18.45
C HIS A 487 6.93 -5.25 -18.20
N ALA A 488 6.02 -5.91 -18.90
CA ALA A 488 4.59 -5.71 -18.65
C ALA A 488 4.17 -6.37 -17.33
N GLU A 489 3.29 -5.70 -16.56
CA GLU A 489 2.67 -6.28 -15.36
C GLU A 489 1.18 -6.58 -15.61
N SER A 490 0.40 -5.55 -15.96
CA SER A 490 -0.98 -5.71 -16.46
C SER A 490 -1.12 -5.16 -17.87
N THR A 491 -1.70 -5.95 -18.76
CA THR A 491 -1.99 -5.58 -20.16
C THR A 491 -3.46 -5.23 -20.39
N GLY A 492 -4.22 -4.95 -19.32
CA GLY A 492 -5.65 -4.66 -19.39
C GLY A 492 -6.52 -5.89 -19.68
N SER A 493 -6.04 -7.08 -19.29
CA SER A 493 -6.80 -8.32 -19.45
C SER A 493 -7.85 -8.46 -18.35
N PHE A 494 -9.12 -8.61 -18.72
CA PHE A 494 -10.22 -8.72 -17.77
C PHE A 494 -10.24 -10.08 -17.05
N GLY A 495 -9.84 -10.07 -15.78
CA GLY A 495 -9.88 -11.25 -14.91
C GLY A 495 -11.18 -11.30 -14.09
N ARG A 496 -12.26 -11.84 -14.65
CA ARG A 496 -13.55 -11.96 -13.94
C ARG A 496 -13.44 -12.69 -12.60
N ARG A 497 -14.07 -12.11 -11.57
CA ARG A 497 -14.08 -12.66 -10.20
C ARG A 497 -15.08 -13.80 -9.97
N ASP A 498 -16.06 -13.95 -10.85
CA ASP A 498 -17.15 -14.93 -10.76
C ASP A 498 -16.95 -16.16 -11.65
N VAL A 499 -15.76 -16.31 -12.23
CA VAL A 499 -15.37 -17.50 -13.01
C VAL A 499 -14.79 -18.55 -12.08
N TYR A 500 -15.41 -19.73 -12.06
CA TYR A 500 -14.82 -20.92 -11.44
C TYR A 500 -13.65 -21.41 -12.30
N ARG A 501 -12.45 -21.40 -11.71
CA ARG A 501 -11.21 -21.85 -12.35
C ARG A 501 -10.89 -23.29 -11.94
N ASP A 502 -9.89 -23.86 -12.59
CA ASP A 502 -9.29 -25.11 -12.14
C ASP A 502 -8.80 -25.00 -10.68
N PRO A 503 -8.81 -26.10 -9.92
CA PRO A 503 -8.30 -26.11 -8.56
C PRO A 503 -6.89 -25.52 -8.45
N PRO A 504 -6.56 -24.82 -7.35
CA PRO A 504 -5.23 -24.26 -7.14
C PRO A 504 -4.12 -25.31 -7.29
N ASN A 505 -3.01 -24.90 -7.90
CA ASN A 505 -1.84 -25.72 -8.13
C ASN A 505 -0.59 -25.15 -7.45
N VAL A 506 0.48 -25.93 -7.49
CA VAL A 506 1.80 -25.52 -7.00
C VAL A 506 2.45 -24.61 -8.04
N PRO A 507 2.96 -23.43 -7.66
CA PRO A 507 3.50 -22.46 -8.60
C PRO A 507 4.92 -22.84 -9.07
N LEU A 508 5.03 -23.86 -9.92
CA LEU A 508 6.29 -24.30 -10.55
C LEU A 508 6.72 -23.36 -11.68
N GLY A 509 7.91 -23.58 -12.25
CA GLY A 509 8.41 -22.93 -13.46
C GLY A 509 9.17 -21.61 -13.27
N TRP A 510 9.43 -20.96 -14.39
CA TRP A 510 10.07 -19.64 -14.49
C TRP A 510 9.13 -18.68 -15.24
N SER A 511 9.11 -17.41 -14.83
CA SER A 511 8.42 -16.32 -15.52
C SER A 511 9.16 -15.01 -15.29
N LEU A 512 8.93 -14.02 -16.17
CA LEU A 512 9.54 -12.69 -16.05
C LEU A 512 9.20 -12.00 -14.72
N SER A 513 7.97 -12.18 -14.22
CA SER A 513 7.55 -11.65 -12.92
C SER A 513 8.32 -12.21 -11.71
N ARG A 514 9.11 -13.29 -11.89
CA ARG A 514 9.99 -13.87 -10.85
C ARG A 514 11.43 -13.37 -10.92
N MET A 515 11.76 -12.54 -11.90
CA MET A 515 13.10 -12.01 -12.09
C MET A 515 13.57 -11.23 -10.86
N SER A 516 12.82 -10.21 -10.45
CA SER A 516 13.09 -9.41 -9.25
C SER A 516 13.04 -10.21 -7.94
N ILE A 517 12.22 -11.26 -7.91
CA ILE A 517 12.10 -12.15 -6.75
C ILE A 517 13.39 -12.92 -6.53
N PHE A 518 13.99 -13.47 -7.59
CA PHE A 518 15.22 -14.23 -7.48
C PHE A 518 16.48 -13.35 -7.52
N SER A 519 16.46 -12.23 -8.24
CA SER A 519 17.58 -11.29 -8.29
C SER A 519 17.68 -10.39 -7.06
N GLU A 520 16.64 -10.33 -6.22
CA GLU A 520 16.51 -9.37 -5.11
C GLU A 520 16.56 -7.90 -5.53
N THR A 521 16.36 -7.59 -6.82
CA THR A 521 16.29 -6.21 -7.30
C THR A 521 14.94 -5.59 -6.98
N PRO A 522 14.88 -4.26 -6.82
CA PRO A 522 13.60 -3.57 -6.72
C PRO A 522 12.84 -3.68 -8.04
N ASP A 523 11.52 -3.73 -7.93
CA ASP A 523 10.60 -3.92 -9.05
C ASP A 523 9.29 -3.21 -8.73
N SER A 524 8.90 -2.26 -9.58
CA SER A 524 7.80 -1.36 -9.26
C SER A 524 6.88 -1.09 -10.43
N VAL A 525 5.59 -1.16 -10.13
CA VAL A 525 4.48 -0.95 -11.06
C VAL A 525 4.25 0.54 -11.28
N TYR A 526 4.18 0.94 -12.54
CA TYR A 526 3.76 2.26 -12.98
C TYR A 526 2.44 2.17 -13.74
N PRO A 527 1.40 2.92 -13.34
CA PRO A 527 0.17 3.03 -14.11
C PRO A 527 0.39 3.94 -15.32
N LEU A 528 0.08 3.44 -16.53
CA LEU A 528 0.29 4.17 -17.77
C LEU A 528 -1.02 4.80 -18.27
N VAL A 529 -1.91 3.96 -18.82
CA VAL A 529 -3.20 4.35 -19.39
C VAL A 529 -4.20 3.20 -19.18
N GLU A 530 -5.36 3.27 -19.82
CA GLU A 530 -6.33 2.17 -19.87
C GLU A 530 -6.58 1.73 -21.30
N VAL A 531 -6.91 0.45 -21.48
CA VAL A 531 -7.37 -0.10 -22.76
C VAL A 531 -8.85 -0.50 -22.65
N PRO A 532 -9.63 -0.30 -23.72
CA PRO A 532 -11.04 -0.63 -23.71
C PRO A 532 -11.27 -2.15 -23.73
N TYR A 533 -12.35 -2.59 -23.08
CA TYR A 533 -12.92 -3.92 -23.23
C TYR A 533 -14.44 -3.82 -23.21
N PHE A 534 -15.12 -4.75 -23.88
CA PHE A 534 -16.57 -4.84 -23.77
C PHE A 534 -16.94 -5.66 -22.53
N SER A 535 -17.64 -5.04 -21.58
CA SER A 535 -18.18 -5.76 -20.42
C SER A 535 -19.54 -6.35 -20.75
N ASP A 536 -19.68 -7.66 -20.62
CA ASP A 536 -20.96 -8.35 -20.72
C ASP A 536 -21.84 -8.14 -19.48
N ILE A 537 -21.27 -7.60 -18.39
CA ILE A 537 -21.98 -7.28 -17.15
C ILE A 537 -22.71 -5.94 -17.30
N THR A 538 -22.00 -4.90 -17.75
CA THR A 538 -22.59 -3.57 -17.94
C THR A 538 -23.22 -3.40 -19.32
N ASN A 539 -22.89 -4.27 -20.27
CA ASN A 539 -23.26 -4.16 -21.69
C ASN A 539 -22.76 -2.84 -22.31
N HIS A 540 -21.59 -2.39 -21.89
CA HIS A 540 -20.90 -1.19 -22.35
C HIS A 540 -19.41 -1.45 -22.58
N GLU A 541 -18.77 -0.55 -23.33
CA GLU A 541 -17.31 -0.47 -23.37
C GLU A 541 -16.83 0.15 -22.05
N GLU A 542 -16.07 -0.63 -21.30
CA GLU A 542 -15.38 -0.22 -20.08
C GLU A 542 -13.87 -0.19 -20.35
N SER A 543 -13.05 0.17 -19.37
CA SER A 543 -11.59 0.24 -19.56
C SER A 543 -10.84 -0.34 -18.37
N LEU A 544 -9.67 -0.93 -18.64
CA LEU A 544 -8.81 -1.54 -17.63
C LEU A 544 -7.39 -1.00 -17.70
N PRO A 545 -6.71 -0.87 -16.54
CA PRO A 545 -5.36 -0.35 -16.49
C PRO A 545 -4.34 -1.20 -17.26
N VAL A 546 -3.48 -0.52 -18.02
CA VAL A 546 -2.20 -1.02 -18.52
C VAL A 546 -1.10 -0.48 -17.63
N THR A 547 -0.23 -1.37 -17.15
CA THR A 547 0.85 -1.05 -16.24
C THR A 547 2.16 -1.71 -16.65
N VAL A 548 3.26 -1.04 -16.32
CA VAL A 548 4.62 -1.49 -16.61
C VAL A 548 5.39 -1.62 -15.31
N ASP A 549 6.19 -2.67 -15.20
CA ASP A 549 7.14 -2.88 -14.12
C ASP A 549 8.49 -2.29 -14.52
N ILE A 550 9.09 -1.56 -13.57
CA ILE A 550 10.39 -0.92 -13.70
C ILE A 550 11.35 -1.54 -12.70
N ILE A 551 12.43 -2.13 -13.21
CA ILE A 551 13.49 -2.74 -12.44
C ILE A 551 14.78 -1.93 -12.61
N VAL A 552 15.42 -1.62 -11.49
CA VAL A 552 16.77 -1.02 -11.42
C VAL A 552 17.71 -1.94 -10.62
N ALA A 553 19.00 -1.65 -10.64
CA ALA A 553 19.99 -2.44 -9.91
C ALA A 553 19.66 -2.53 -8.41
N ARG A 554 20.08 -3.64 -7.79
CA ARG A 554 19.85 -3.90 -6.37
C ARG A 554 20.40 -2.76 -5.49
N GLY A 555 19.54 -2.25 -4.61
CA GLY A 555 19.82 -1.12 -3.72
C GLY A 555 19.79 0.25 -4.39
N CYS A 556 19.16 0.38 -5.56
CA CYS A 556 18.91 1.66 -6.24
C CYS A 556 17.43 2.08 -6.20
N ASP A 557 16.67 1.53 -5.25
CA ASP A 557 15.23 1.70 -5.07
C ASP A 557 14.77 3.16 -5.19
N GLY A 558 15.53 4.10 -4.63
CA GLY A 558 15.17 5.53 -4.64
C GLY A 558 15.12 6.20 -5.99
N LEU A 559 15.75 5.62 -7.02
CA LEU A 559 15.59 6.11 -8.39
C LEU A 559 14.15 5.95 -8.89
N ILE A 560 13.45 4.93 -8.39
CA ILE A 560 12.11 4.59 -8.88
C ILE A 560 11.09 5.66 -8.50
N PRO A 561 10.82 5.99 -7.23
CA PRO A 561 9.84 7.04 -6.94
C PRO A 561 10.30 8.41 -7.47
N ARG A 562 11.62 8.68 -7.52
CA ARG A 562 12.18 9.88 -8.15
C ARG A 562 11.79 9.98 -9.63
N LEU A 563 11.95 8.88 -10.40
CA LEU A 563 11.54 8.82 -11.80
C LEU A 563 10.04 9.05 -11.95
N ALA A 564 9.20 8.42 -11.11
CA ALA A 564 7.76 8.65 -11.16
C ALA A 564 7.40 10.14 -10.93
N GLN A 565 8.08 10.82 -10.00
CA GLN A 565 7.89 12.25 -9.74
C GLN A 565 8.27 13.10 -10.96
N ASP A 566 9.41 12.82 -11.60
CA ASP A 566 9.85 13.54 -12.80
C ASP A 566 8.88 13.34 -13.96
N LEU A 567 8.44 12.11 -14.20
CA LEU A 567 7.50 11.81 -15.28
C LEU A 567 6.13 12.45 -15.06
N VAL A 568 5.66 12.53 -13.81
CA VAL A 568 4.44 13.29 -13.49
C VAL A 568 4.66 14.79 -13.69
N GLY A 569 5.81 15.33 -13.27
CA GLY A 569 6.16 16.73 -13.49
C GLY A 569 6.26 17.13 -14.96
N LEU A 570 6.69 16.20 -15.82
CA LEU A 570 6.76 16.35 -17.27
C LEU A 570 5.43 16.07 -17.98
N GLY A 571 4.43 15.52 -17.27
CA GLY A 571 3.13 15.14 -17.85
C GLY A 571 3.15 13.85 -18.69
N ILE A 572 4.24 13.07 -18.63
CA ILE A 572 4.34 11.74 -19.27
C ILE A 572 3.49 10.73 -18.50
N LEU A 573 3.50 10.81 -17.16
CA LEU A 573 2.62 10.04 -16.29
C LEU A 573 1.56 10.94 -15.66
N LYS A 574 0.42 10.35 -15.33
CA LYS A 574 -0.63 11.00 -14.54
C LYS A 574 -0.77 10.32 -13.19
N ILE A 575 -1.14 11.10 -12.18
CA ILE A 575 -1.53 10.56 -10.88
C ILE A 575 -2.90 9.86 -11.06
N PRO A 576 -2.99 8.53 -10.85
CA PRO A 576 -4.26 7.83 -10.96
C PRO A 576 -5.24 8.32 -9.91
N LYS A 577 -6.51 8.44 -10.29
CA LYS A 577 -7.62 8.77 -9.39
C LYS A 577 -8.34 7.51 -8.91
N THR A 578 -9.14 7.69 -7.88
CA THR A 578 -10.04 6.65 -7.37
C THR A 578 -11.30 6.55 -8.22
N GLY A 579 -11.88 5.36 -8.33
CA GLY A 579 -13.12 5.12 -9.08
C GLY A 579 -12.98 4.04 -10.15
N ARG A 580 -13.96 3.98 -11.05
CA ARG A 580 -14.01 2.97 -12.13
C ARG A 580 -12.90 3.07 -13.17
N SER A 581 -12.28 4.23 -13.31
CA SER A 581 -11.16 4.47 -14.21
C SER A 581 -10.01 5.12 -13.46
N ILE A 582 -8.77 4.94 -13.92
CA ILE A 582 -7.61 5.68 -13.41
C ILE A 582 -7.77 7.21 -13.59
N GLU A 583 -8.71 7.67 -14.42
CA GLU A 583 -9.07 9.09 -14.57
C GLU A 583 -10.21 9.54 -13.63
N GLY A 584 -10.83 8.60 -12.90
CA GLY A 584 -11.87 8.80 -11.90
C GLY A 584 -13.19 8.11 -12.25
N GLY A 585 -14.30 8.67 -11.78
CA GLY A 585 -15.66 8.23 -12.10
C GLY A 585 -16.32 7.35 -11.03
N SER A 586 -17.65 7.25 -11.10
CA SER A 586 -18.44 6.48 -10.15
C SER A 586 -18.15 4.99 -10.25
N VAL A 587 -18.04 4.34 -9.10
CA VAL A 587 -17.92 2.87 -9.00
C VAL A 587 -19.29 2.25 -9.28
N LEU A 588 -19.32 1.08 -9.94
CA LEU A 588 -20.53 0.52 -10.57
C LEU A 588 -21.23 -0.61 -9.78
N PHE A 589 -20.81 -0.93 -8.55
CA PHE A 589 -21.43 -1.96 -7.72
C PHE A 589 -22.38 -1.43 -6.65
#